data_AF-A0A9D4I1N0-F1
#
_entry.id   AF-A0A9D4I1N0-F1
#
_cell.length_a   1.000
_cell.length_b   1.000
_cell.length_c   1.000
_cell.angle_alpha   90.00
_cell.angle_beta   90.00
_cell.angle_gamma   90.00
#
_symmetry.space_group_name_H-M   'P 1'
#
loop_
_entity.id
_entity.type
_entity.pdbx_description
1 polymer ?
#
loop_
_entity_poly.entity_id
_entity_poly.type
_entity_poly.pdbx_seq_one_letter_code
_entity_poly.pdbx_strand_id
1 'polypeptide(L)'
;MAPPGGVHSVCAALCLFLKSLAEPVIPYNMYETCIGCCNSYLLCTQAMEKVPFCHRRVFRYLCAFFRQLLEESKFNNLDVKHLAQLFGNVILRAPPVRMSKARRSMAAVEDMKRAAFLYHFLTHEYDG
;
A
#
# COMPACT_ATOMS: atom_id res chain seq x y z
N MET A 1 -14.39 -10.89 -19.18
CA MET A 1 -13.81 -11.98 -18.35
C MET A 1 -12.33 -12.03 -18.68
N ALA A 2 -11.43 -11.68 -17.76
CA ALA A 2 -9.99 -11.74 -18.02
C ALA A 2 -9.58 -13.22 -18.19
N PRO A 3 -8.67 -13.56 -19.12
CA PRO A 3 -8.32 -14.96 -19.38
C PRO A 3 -7.66 -15.59 -18.14
N PRO A 4 -7.94 -16.86 -17.83
CA PRO A 4 -7.32 -17.56 -16.71
C PRO A 4 -5.83 -17.80 -17.01
N GLY A 5 -4.94 -17.23 -16.18
CA GLY A 5 -3.51 -17.52 -16.22
C GLY A 5 -2.58 -16.40 -16.70
N GLY A 6 -3.05 -15.16 -16.83
CA GLY A 6 -2.22 -14.00 -17.16
C GLY A 6 -1.68 -13.25 -15.92
N VAL A 7 -0.75 -12.31 -16.13
CA VAL A 7 -0.22 -11.41 -15.07
C VAL A 7 -1.32 -10.67 -14.29
N HIS A 8 -2.43 -10.36 -14.95
CA HIS A 8 -3.61 -9.76 -14.31
C HIS A 8 -4.29 -10.71 -13.31
N SER A 9 -4.33 -12.01 -13.59
CA SER A 9 -4.86 -13.01 -12.67
C SER A 9 -3.97 -13.13 -11.43
N VAL A 10 -2.64 -13.10 -11.61
CA VAL A 10 -1.67 -13.12 -10.50
C VAL A 10 -1.78 -11.85 -9.66
N CYS A 11 -1.87 -10.68 -10.28
CA CYS A 11 -2.07 -9.42 -9.58
C CYS A 11 -3.39 -9.40 -8.80
N ALA A 12 -4.48 -9.88 -9.40
CA ALA A 12 -5.77 -9.97 -8.74
C ALA A 12 -5.73 -10.94 -7.56
N ALA A 13 -5.06 -12.08 -7.71
CA ALA A 13 -4.87 -13.05 -6.64
C ALA A 13 -4.03 -12.48 -5.49
N LEU A 14 -2.95 -11.75 -5.80
CA LEU A 14 -2.14 -11.05 -4.79
C LEU A 14 -2.97 -10.00 -4.04
N CYS A 15 -3.70 -9.16 -4.77
CA CYS A 15 -4.61 -8.18 -4.16
C CYS A 15 -5.66 -8.84 -3.27
N LEU A 16 -6.26 -9.95 -3.73
CA LEU A 16 -7.26 -10.69 -2.97
C LEU A 16 -6.65 -11.33 -1.71
N PHE A 17 -5.48 -11.96 -1.84
CA PHE A 17 -4.73 -12.55 -0.73
C PHE A 17 -4.45 -11.50 0.35
N LEU A 18 -3.86 -10.36 -0.02
CA LEU A 18 -3.56 -9.29 0.94
C LEU A 18 -4.84 -8.69 1.55
N LYS A 19 -5.92 -8.54 0.78
CA LYS A 19 -7.23 -8.12 1.30
C LYS A 19 -7.87 -9.15 2.23
N SER A 20 -7.55 -10.44 2.10
CA SER A 20 -8.11 -11.50 2.94
C SER A 20 -7.45 -11.62 4.32
N LEU A 21 -6.29 -10.98 4.51
CA LEU A 21 -5.60 -10.98 5.80
C LEU A 21 -6.48 -10.35 6.89
N ALA A 22 -6.56 -10.99 8.06
CA ALA A 22 -7.28 -10.46 9.22
C ALA A 22 -6.71 -9.09 9.63
N GLU A 23 -5.38 -9.03 9.75
CA GLU A 23 -4.62 -7.80 9.94
C GLU A 23 -4.02 -7.36 8.59
N PRO A 24 -4.19 -6.10 8.15
CA PRO A 24 -3.58 -5.61 6.93
C PRO A 24 -2.05 -5.63 7.01
N VAL A 25 -1.37 -5.48 5.87
CA VAL A 25 0.10 -5.46 5.80
C VAL A 25 0.66 -4.42 6.77
N ILE A 26 0.10 -3.20 6.76
CA ILE A 26 0.29 -2.24 7.84
C ILE A 26 -0.86 -2.43 8.85
N PRO A 27 -0.59 -2.80 10.11
CA PRO A 27 -1.61 -3.03 11.12
C PRO A 27 -2.58 -1.85 11.32
N TYR A 28 -3.82 -2.15 11.70
CA TYR A 28 -4.88 -1.16 11.89
C TYR A 28 -4.53 -0.10 12.94
N ASN A 29 -3.81 -0.47 14.00
CA ASN A 29 -3.36 0.47 15.03
C ASN A 29 -2.33 1.50 14.52
N MET A 30 -1.70 1.24 13.38
CA MET A 30 -0.75 2.14 12.72
C MET A 30 -1.42 3.05 11.68
N TYR A 31 -2.68 2.78 11.31
CA TYR A 31 -3.38 3.44 10.21
C TYR A 31 -3.34 4.97 10.32
N GLU A 32 -3.83 5.53 11.43
CA GLU A 32 -3.93 6.99 11.60
C GLU A 32 -2.54 7.65 11.64
N THR A 33 -1.52 6.96 12.16
CA THR A 33 -0.14 7.46 12.15
C THR A 33 0.39 7.55 10.73
N CYS A 34 0.23 6.49 9.93
CA CYS A 34 0.69 6.45 8.54
C CYS A 34 -0.04 7.47 7.65
N ILE A 35 -1.35 7.64 7.83
CA ILE A 35 -2.13 8.66 7.12
C ILE A 35 -1.72 10.09 7.55
N GLY A 36 -1.41 10.29 8.82
CA GLY A 36 -0.97 11.59 9.35
C GLY A 36 0.40 12.02 8.82
N CYS A 37 1.30 11.07 8.57
CA CYS A 37 2.66 11.36 8.11
C CYS A 37 2.89 11.24 6.60
N CYS A 38 1.87 10.89 5.81
CA CYS A 38 1.98 10.51 4.39
C CYS A 38 2.60 11.57 3.46
N ASN A 39 2.76 12.81 3.92
CA ASN A 39 3.35 13.91 3.16
C ASN A 39 4.87 14.09 3.43
N SER A 40 5.47 13.25 4.28
CA SER A 40 6.89 13.31 4.63
C SER A 40 7.48 11.92 4.70
N TYR A 41 8.42 11.63 3.79
CA TYR A 41 9.13 10.37 3.77
C TYR A 41 9.81 10.07 5.11
N LEU A 42 10.48 11.08 5.70
CA LEU A 42 11.16 10.94 6.99
C LEU A 42 10.19 10.54 8.13
N LEU A 43 9.00 11.13 8.15
CA LEU A 43 8.01 10.77 9.18
C LEU A 43 7.38 9.40 8.88
N CYS A 44 7.23 9.03 7.60
CA CYS A 44 6.78 7.71 7.21
C CYS A 44 7.76 6.61 7.65
N THR A 45 9.07 6.81 7.47
CA THR A 45 10.08 5.83 7.92
C THR A 45 10.09 5.71 9.44
N GLN A 46 10.00 6.82 10.17
CA GLN A 46 9.85 6.80 11.64
C GLN A 46 8.57 6.08 12.10
N ALA A 47 7.46 6.21 11.37
CA ALA A 47 6.24 5.46 11.64
C ALA A 47 6.45 3.96 11.40
N MET A 48 7.16 3.59 10.33
CA MET A 48 7.48 2.20 10.02
C MET A 48 8.32 1.53 11.10
N GLU A 49 9.23 2.24 11.77
CA GLU A 49 10.01 1.67 12.89
C GLU A 49 9.14 1.14 14.04
N LYS A 50 7.94 1.71 14.22
CA LYS A 50 6.98 1.29 15.25
C LYS A 50 6.11 0.12 14.79
N VAL A 51 6.13 -0.23 13.50
CA VAL A 51 5.40 -1.38 12.96
C VAL A 51 6.09 -2.67 13.43
N PRO A 52 5.33 -3.69 13.87
CA PRO A 52 5.88 -4.99 14.25
C PRO A 52 6.77 -5.59 13.15
N PHE A 53 7.85 -6.25 13.57
CA PHE A 53 8.90 -6.74 12.66
C PHE A 53 8.37 -7.63 11.53
N CYS A 54 7.45 -8.55 11.82
CA CYS A 54 6.87 -9.43 10.80
C CYS A 54 6.10 -8.64 9.71
N HIS A 55 5.32 -7.63 10.11
CA HIS A 55 4.59 -6.75 9.19
C HIS A 55 5.54 -5.88 8.36
N ARG A 56 6.59 -5.31 8.99
CA ARG A 56 7.65 -4.57 8.28
C ARG A 56 8.32 -5.42 7.19
N ARG A 57 8.65 -6.68 7.49
CA ARG A 57 9.28 -7.58 6.51
C ARG A 57 8.40 -7.83 5.29
N VAL A 58 7.10 -8.09 5.50
CA VAL A 58 6.16 -8.28 4.40
C VAL A 58 6.01 -7.01 3.58
N PHE A 59 5.86 -5.85 4.24
CA PHE A 59 5.81 -4.56 3.58
C PHE A 59 7.05 -4.30 2.72
N ARG A 60 8.25 -4.49 3.27
CA ARG A 60 9.52 -4.31 2.56
C ARG A 60 9.62 -5.25 1.35
N TYR A 61 9.24 -6.52 1.50
CA TYR A 61 9.23 -7.47 0.40
C TYR A 61 8.30 -7.03 -0.74
N LEU A 62 7.09 -6.57 -0.42
CA LEU A 62 6.15 -6.05 -1.41
C LEU A 62 6.70 -4.79 -2.11
N CYS A 63 7.25 -3.84 -1.37
CA CYS A 63 7.87 -2.64 -1.96
C CYS A 63 9.04 -3.00 -2.88
N ALA A 64 9.91 -3.94 -2.47
CA ALA A 64 11.01 -4.41 -3.31
C ALA A 64 10.50 -5.07 -4.61
N PHE A 65 9.48 -5.93 -4.50
CA PHE A 65 8.83 -6.54 -5.66
C PHE A 65 8.23 -5.49 -6.61
N PHE A 66 7.54 -4.49 -6.07
CA PHE A 66 6.97 -3.42 -6.89
C PHE A 66 8.04 -2.55 -7.56
N ARG A 67 9.16 -2.27 -6.89
CA ARG A 67 10.30 -1.56 -7.49
C ARG A 67 10.91 -2.35 -8.66
N GLN A 68 11.04 -3.67 -8.54
CA GLN A 68 11.48 -4.52 -9.65
C GLN A 68 10.50 -4.47 -10.85
N LEU A 69 9.19 -4.40 -10.61
CA LEU A 69 8.23 -4.19 -11.70
C LEU A 69 8.41 -2.83 -12.38
N LEU A 70 8.76 -1.78 -11.61
CA LEU A 70 8.94 -0.42 -12.13
C LEU A 70 10.21 -0.27 -12.98
N GLU A 71 11.24 -1.09 -12.75
CA GLU A 71 12.43 -1.16 -13.60
C GLU A 71 12.08 -1.56 -15.05
N GLU A 72 11.04 -2.39 -15.22
CA GLU A 72 10.52 -2.85 -16.51
C GLU A 72 9.33 -2.02 -17.03
N SER A 73 9.14 -0.79 -16.52
CA SER A 73 8.00 0.09 -16.84
C SER A 73 7.77 0.31 -18.35
N LYS A 74 8.84 0.30 -19.15
CA LYS A 74 8.79 0.42 -20.63
C LYS A 74 8.05 -0.73 -21.30
N PHE A 75 7.96 -1.89 -20.66
CA PHE A 75 7.38 -3.11 -21.23
C PHE A 75 6.04 -3.48 -20.59
N ASN A 76 5.84 -3.16 -19.32
CA ASN A 76 4.61 -3.50 -18.59
C ASN A 76 3.63 -2.33 -18.43
N ASN A 77 4.01 -1.11 -18.85
CA ASN A 77 3.21 0.12 -18.73
C ASN A 77 2.80 0.45 -17.28
N LEU A 78 3.53 -0.05 -16.29
CA LEU A 78 3.34 0.31 -14.89
C LEU A 78 4.14 1.56 -14.57
N ASP A 79 3.53 2.46 -13.81
CA ASP A 79 4.24 3.55 -13.16
C ASP A 79 3.97 3.55 -11.65
N VAL A 80 4.77 4.34 -10.95
CA VAL A 80 4.74 4.42 -9.49
C VAL A 80 3.37 4.86 -8.97
N LYS A 81 2.69 5.77 -9.69
CA LYS A 81 1.39 6.31 -9.27
C LYS A 81 0.31 5.23 -9.38
N HIS A 82 0.30 4.48 -10.47
CA HIS A 82 -0.64 3.38 -10.68
C HIS A 82 -0.48 2.30 -9.61
N LEU A 83 0.75 1.86 -9.31
CA LEU A 83 0.97 0.87 -8.24
C LEU A 83 0.60 1.41 -6.86
N ALA A 84 0.96 2.66 -6.57
CA ALA A 84 0.63 3.29 -5.30
C ALA A 84 -0.88 3.40 -5.08
N GLN A 85 -1.64 3.77 -6.11
CA GLN A 85 -3.10 3.84 -6.07
C GLN A 85 -3.74 2.46 -5.94
N LEU A 86 -3.25 1.46 -6.68
CA LEU A 86 -3.81 0.11 -6.69
C LEU A 86 -3.61 -0.62 -5.37
N PHE A 87 -2.42 -0.49 -4.76
CA PHE A 87 -2.04 -1.23 -3.56
C PHE A 87 -2.14 -0.42 -2.28
N GLY A 88 -2.25 0.91 -2.33
CA GLY A 88 -2.35 1.76 -1.14
C GLY A 88 -3.50 1.37 -0.21
N ASN A 89 -4.68 1.11 -0.77
CA ASN A 89 -5.86 0.67 0.00
C ASN A 89 -5.81 -0.80 0.44
N VAL A 90 -4.93 -1.61 -0.17
CA VAL A 90 -4.70 -3.01 0.19
C VAL A 90 -3.72 -3.11 1.35
N ILE A 91 -2.66 -2.32 1.29
CA ILE A 91 -1.57 -2.31 2.28
C ILE A 91 -1.96 -1.53 3.53
N LEU A 92 -2.61 -0.37 3.37
CA LEU A 92 -3.02 0.53 4.44
C LEU A 92 -4.55 0.66 4.48
N ARG A 93 -5.20 -0.36 5.02
CA ARG A 93 -6.67 -0.47 5.07
C ARG A 93 -7.23 0.24 6.31
N ALA A 94 -8.29 1.03 6.12
CA ALA A 94 -8.98 1.64 7.27
C ALA A 94 -9.56 0.58 8.21
N PRO A 95 -9.53 0.82 9.53
CA PRO A 95 -10.20 -0.03 10.50
C PRO A 95 -11.70 -0.20 10.17
N PRO A 96 -12.30 -1.38 10.42
CA PRO A 96 -13.68 -1.71 10.04
C PRO A 96 -14.77 -0.97 10.85
N VAL A 97 -14.45 0.15 11.49
CA VAL A 97 -15.39 0.95 12.28
C VAL A 97 -16.46 1.53 11.34
N ARG A 98 -17.71 1.63 11.84
CA ARG A 98 -18.81 2.24 11.09
C ARG A 98 -18.40 3.61 10.54
N MET A 99 -18.25 3.68 9.22
CA MET A 99 -17.86 4.89 8.52
C MET A 99 -18.92 5.97 8.76
N SER A 100 -18.55 7.02 9.48
CA SER A 100 -19.40 8.20 9.65
C SER A 100 -19.70 8.82 8.27
N LYS A 101 -20.80 9.58 8.17
CA LYS A 101 -21.11 10.34 6.95
C LYS A 101 -19.94 11.25 6.52
N ALA A 102 -19.27 11.88 7.50
CA ALA A 102 -18.09 12.70 7.28
C ALA A 102 -16.88 11.90 6.74
N ARG A 103 -16.67 10.66 7.22
CA ARG A 103 -15.57 9.83 6.69
C ARG A 103 -15.83 9.37 5.26
N ARG A 104 -17.10 9.12 4.91
CA ARG A 104 -17.49 8.83 3.51
C ARG A 104 -17.20 9.99 2.57
N SER A 105 -17.49 11.24 2.97
CA SER A 105 -17.15 12.40 2.12
C SER A 105 -15.64 12.61 1.97
N MET A 106 -14.83 12.09 2.89
CA MET A 106 -13.37 12.17 2.85
C MET A 106 -12.68 10.93 2.26
N ALA A 107 -13.45 9.94 1.77
CA ALA A 107 -12.89 8.65 1.33
C ALA A 107 -11.85 8.80 0.21
N ALA A 108 -12.14 9.63 -0.79
CA ALA A 108 -11.21 9.91 -1.89
C ALA A 108 -9.90 10.56 -1.40
N VAL A 109 -9.99 11.45 -0.40
CA VAL A 109 -8.82 12.10 0.20
C VAL A 109 -7.99 11.08 1.00
N GLU A 110 -8.64 10.19 1.76
CA GLU A 110 -7.94 9.09 2.44
C GLU A 110 -7.24 8.16 1.43
N ASP A 111 -7.89 7.83 0.31
CA ASP A 111 -7.28 6.99 -0.74
C ASP A 111 -6.05 7.67 -1.36
N MET A 112 -6.10 8.99 -1.60
CA MET A 112 -4.93 9.76 -2.03
C MET A 112 -3.81 9.73 -1.00
N LYS A 113 -4.12 9.85 0.29
CA LYS A 113 -3.11 9.77 1.37
C LYS A 113 -2.47 8.40 1.48
N ARG A 114 -3.25 7.32 1.33
CA ARG A 114 -2.73 5.94 1.29
C ARG A 114 -1.79 5.73 0.11
N ALA A 115 -2.17 6.23 -1.06
CA ALA A 115 -1.32 6.20 -2.25
C ALA A 115 -0.03 7.02 -2.03
N ALA A 116 -0.12 8.23 -1.48
CA ALA A 116 1.05 9.06 -1.17
C ALA A 116 2.02 8.37 -0.19
N PHE A 117 1.48 7.74 0.86
CA PHE A 117 2.27 6.95 1.80
C PHE A 117 3.05 5.85 1.08
N LEU A 118 2.39 5.02 0.27
CA LEU A 118 3.06 3.94 -0.46
C LEU A 118 4.05 4.45 -1.51
N TYR A 119 3.71 5.55 -2.21
CA TYR A 119 4.55 6.17 -3.23
C TYR A 119 5.95 6.49 -2.71
N HIS A 120 6.07 6.98 -1.47
CA HIS A 120 7.36 7.23 -0.84
C HIS A 120 8.27 6.00 -0.84
N PHE A 121 7.74 4.84 -0.46
CA PHE A 121 8.52 3.59 -0.38
C PHE A 121 8.74 2.94 -1.75
N LEU A 122 7.99 3.32 -2.78
CA LEU A 122 8.25 2.90 -4.15
C LEU A 122 9.30 3.76 -4.86
N THR A 123 9.54 4.98 -4.38
CA THR A 123 10.51 5.93 -4.98
C THR A 123 11.83 6.00 -4.23
N HIS A 124 11.87 5.53 -2.98
CA HIS A 124 13.06 5.51 -2.14
C HIS A 124 13.34 4.08 -1.69
N GLU A 125 14.59 3.65 -1.73
CA GLU A 125 14.98 2.41 -1.08
C GLU A 125 14.69 2.51 0.43
N TYR A 126 14.20 1.41 0.99
CA TYR A 126 13.82 1.33 2.39
C TYR A 126 14.45 0.07 2.93
N ASP A 127 15.52 0.26 3.71
CA ASP A 127 16.38 -0.80 4.23
C ASP A 127 15.96 -1.29 5.63
N GLY A 128 14.88 -0.73 6.19
CA GLY A 128 14.40 -1.01 7.56
C GLY A 128 13.81 -2.39 7.80
#